data_AF-A0A832ZW15-F1
#
_entry.id   AF-A0A832ZW15-F1
#
_cell.length_a   1.000
_cell.length_b   1.000
_cell.length_c   1.000
_cell.angle_alpha   90.00
_cell.angle_beta   90.00
_cell.angle_gamma   90.00
#
_symmetry.space_group_name_H-M   'P 1'
#
loop_
_entity.id
_entity.type
_entity.pdbx_description
1 polymer ?
#
loop_
_entity_poly.entity_id
_entity_poly.type
_entity_poly.pdbx_seq_one_letter_code
_entity_poly.pdbx_strand_id
1 'polypeptide(L)' 'MKTETIVVQKTSSRRSYANGYKYCSRCRVYHLTDGVRCPYCGILLRNSPRKKKPSNTSRYIQVDERILESV' A
#
# COMPACT_ATOMS: atom_id res chain seq x y z
N MET A 1 19.54 25.77 23.11
CA MET A 1 18.23 25.41 22.52
C MET A 1 18.53 24.52 21.32
N LYS A 2 18.18 23.23 21.38
CA LYS A 2 18.45 22.29 20.27
C LYS A 2 17.33 22.46 19.24
N THR A 3 17.64 23.08 18.10
CA THR A 3 16.73 23.17 16.96
C THR A 3 16.64 21.80 16.29
N GLU A 4 15.53 21.11 16.50
CA GLU A 4 15.18 19.91 15.75
C GLU A 4 14.69 20.33 14.36
N THR A 5 15.58 20.24 13.38
CA THR A 5 15.23 20.39 11.96
C THR A 5 14.40 19.18 11.52
N ILE A 6 13.08 19.36 11.54
CA ILE A 6 12.13 18.38 11.00
C ILE A 6 12.27 18.42 9.47
N VAL A 7 13.13 17.59 8.91
CA VAL A 7 13.27 17.44 7.45
C VAL A 7 12.00 16.73 6.95
N VAL A 8 10.97 17.51 6.63
CA VAL A 8 9.76 17.00 5.96
C VAL A 8 10.19 16.61 4.54
N GLN A 9 10.66 15.38 4.40
CA GLN A 9 11.08 14.83 3.12
C GLN A 9 9.91 14.86 2.14
N LYS A 10 9.99 15.78 1.16
CA LYS A 10 9.18 15.87 -0.06
C LYS A 10 8.65 14.48 -0.45
N THR A 11 7.35 14.28 -0.28
CA THR A 11 6.68 13.04 -0.68
C THR A 11 6.69 12.97 -2.20
N SER A 12 7.75 12.42 -2.79
CA SER A 12 7.74 12.04 -4.19
C SER A 12 6.50 11.18 -4.44
N SER A 13 5.74 11.50 -5.48
CA SER A 13 4.47 10.87 -5.85
C SER A 13 4.58 9.37 -6.17
N ARG A 14 5.79 8.79 -6.16
CA ARG A 14 6.07 7.41 -6.59
C ARG A 14 6.71 6.51 -5.52
N ARG A 15 6.45 6.76 -4.23
CA ARG A 15 6.79 5.80 -3.17
C ARG A 15 5.75 4.67 -3.15
N SER A 16 6.09 3.54 -3.76
CA SER A 16 5.20 2.38 -3.89
C SER A 16 5.94 1.08 -3.64
N TYR A 17 5.21 0.05 -3.22
CA TYR A 17 5.74 -1.31 -3.05
C TYR A 17 6.33 -1.87 -4.36
N ALA A 18 5.77 -1.48 -5.51
CA ALA A 18 6.26 -1.90 -6.82
C ALA A 18 7.67 -1.37 -7.12
N ASN A 19 8.05 -0.24 -6.51
CA ASN A 19 9.38 0.35 -6.67
C ASN A 19 10.35 -0.11 -5.56
N GLY A 20 10.06 -1.21 -4.86
CA GLY A 20 10.91 -1.76 -3.80
C GLY A 20 10.84 -1.00 -2.46
N TYR A 21 9.95 -0.01 -2.33
CA TYR A 21 9.77 0.69 -1.05
C TYR A 21 9.00 -0.17 -0.06
N LYS A 22 9.47 -0.16 1.19
CA LYS A 22 8.80 -0.83 2.31
C LYS A 22 8.13 0.21 3.21
N TYR A 23 6.99 -0.11 3.79
CA TYR A 23 6.19 0.84 4.58
C TYR A 23 6.22 0.56 6.06
N CYS A 24 6.56 1.56 6.87
CA CYS A 24 6.47 1.51 8.32
C CYS A 24 5.06 1.90 8.78
N SER A 25 4.32 0.99 9.44
CA SER A 25 2.99 1.30 10.00
C SER A 25 3.01 2.27 11.18
N ARG A 26 4.10 2.29 11.95
CA ARG A 26 4.26 3.16 13.12
C ARG A 26 4.68 4.57 12.72
N CYS A 27 5.73 4.72 11.92
CA CYS A 27 6.20 6.02 11.43
C CYS A 27 5.36 6.56 10.26
N ARG A 28 4.51 5.73 9.63
CA ARG A 28 3.68 6.08 8.47
C ARG A 28 4.47 6.56 7.25
N VAL A 29 5.72 6.10 7.11
CA VAL A 29 6.66 6.51 6.06
C VAL A 29 7.11 5.29 5.24
N TYR A 30 7.38 5.52 3.96
CA TYR A 30 8.06 4.57 3.08
C TYR A 30 9.58 4.72 3.17
N HIS A 31 10.27 3.60 3.29
CA HIS A 31 11.72 3.50 3.31
C HIS A 31 12.18 2.66 2.11
N LEU A 32 13.18 3.17 1.38
CA LEU A 32 13.94 2.38 0.42
C LEU A 32 15.14 1.81 1.18
N THR A 33 15.05 0.55 1.58
CA THR A 33 16.07 -0.13 2.40
C THR A 33 15.98 -1.62 2.19
N ASP A 34 17.13 -2.30 2.19
CA ASP A 34 17.19 -3.76 2.14
C ASP A 34 16.75 -4.39 3.47
N GLY A 35 16.86 -3.63 4.57
CA GLY A 35 16.46 -4.06 5.90
C GLY A 35 14.97 -4.41 6.02
N VAL A 36 14.67 -5.27 6.99
CA VAL A 36 13.29 -5.70 7.31
C VAL A 36 12.66 -4.82 8.41
N ARG A 37 13.48 -4.14 9.22
CA ARG A 37 13.03 -3.28 10.33
C ARG A 37 13.15 -1.80 9.99
N CYS A 38 12.24 -1.00 10.55
CA CYS A 38 12.27 0.45 10.42
C CYS A 38 13.51 1.01 11.14
N PRO A 39 14.34 1.85 10.48
CA PRO A 39 15.54 2.40 11.09
C PRO A 39 15.24 3.39 12.23
N TYR A 40 14.01 3.90 12.32
CA TYR A 40 13.61 4.89 13.33
C TYR A 40 12.94 4.26 14.55
N CYS A 41 12.04 3.29 14.35
CA CYS A 41 11.23 2.73 15.45
C CYS A 41 11.34 1.22 15.61
N GLY A 42 12.18 0.55 14.80
CA GLY A 42 12.49 -0.88 14.95
C GLY A 42 11.39 -1.87 14.54
N ILE A 43 10.18 -1.41 14.22
CA ILE A 43 9.10 -2.33 13.81
C ILE A 43 9.38 -2.96 12.45
N LEU A 44 8.73 -4.09 12.18
CA LEU A 44 8.82 -4.75 10.88
C LEU A 44 8.14 -3.90 9.79
N LEU A 45 8.86 -3.67 8.70
CA LEU A 45 8.38 -2.94 7.54
C LEU A 45 7.46 -3.84 6.70
N ARG A 46 6.35 -3.27 6.23
CA ARG A 46 5.43 -3.95 5.32
C ARG A 46 6.01 -3.95 3.91
N ASN A 47 5.93 -5.09 3.23
CA ASN A 47 6.31 -5.22 1.83
C ASN A 47 5.08 -5.28 0.88
N SER A 48 3.86 -5.20 1.44
CA SER A 48 2.62 -5.26 0.67
C SER A 48 1.51 -4.40 1.27
N PRO A 49 0.54 -3.95 0.45
CA PRO A 49 -0.67 -3.26 0.92
C PRO A 49 -1.51 -4.16 1.86
N ARG A 50 -2.11 -3.58 2.90
CA ARG A 50 -2.90 -4.33 3.90
C ARG A 50 -4.20 -4.91 3.35
N LYS A 51 -4.81 -4.22 2.38
CA LYS A 51 -6.01 -4.66 1.70
C LYS A 51 -5.66 -4.76 0.22
N LYS A 52 -5.80 -5.96 -0.35
CA LYS A 52 -5.90 -6.08 -1.81
C LYS A 52 -7.22 -5.42 -2.21
N LYS A 53 -7.21 -4.50 -3.18
CA LYS A 53 -8.46 -3.99 -3.73
C LYS A 53 -9.26 -5.23 -4.21
N PRO A 54 -10.54 -5.37 -3.85
CA PRO A 54 -11.35 -6.41 -4.44
C PRO A 54 -11.32 -6.21 -5.95
N SER A 55 -11.03 -7.26 -6.71
CA SER A 55 -11.25 -7.24 -8.15
C SER A 55 -12.77 -7.07 -8.35
N ASN A 56 -13.18 -5.97 -8.99
CA ASN A 56 -14.60 -5.68 -9.25
C ASN A 56 -15.29 -6.77 -10.10
N THR A 57 -14.52 -7.71 -10.65
CA THR A 57 -14.98 -8.82 -11.49
C THR A 57 -15.72 -9.93 -10.74
N SER A 58 -15.69 -9.98 -9.40
CA SER A 58 -16.32 -11.09 -8.64
C SER A 58 -17.82 -10.92 -8.36
N ARG A 59 -18.45 -9.79 -8.72
CA ARG A 59 -19.85 -9.50 -8.34
C ARG A 59 -20.87 -9.61 -9.47
N TYR A 60 -20.44 -9.95 -10.67
CA TYR A 60 -21.34 -10.05 -11.82
C TYR A 60 -21.30 -11.49 -12.35
N ILE A 61 -22.43 -12.18 -12.24
CA ILE A 61 -22.68 -13.42 -12.97
C ILE A 61 -23.10 -12.97 -14.37
N GLN A 62 -22.39 -13.42 -15.41
CA GLN A 62 -22.86 -13.21 -16.77
C GLN A 62 -24.07 -14.12 -16.98
N VAL A 63 -25.25 -13.51 -17.07
CA VAL A 63 -26.50 -14.21 -17.37
C VAL A 63 -26.66 -14.19 -18.89
N ASP A 64 -26.80 -15.37 -19.50
CA ASP A 64 -27.08 -15.50 -20.94
C ASP A 64 -28.48 -14.93 -21.22
N GLU A 65 -28.61 -14.12 -22.26
CA GLU A 65 -29.84 -13.38 -22.63
C GLU A 65 -31.05 -14.31 -22.82
N ARG A 66 -30.80 -15.58 -23.18
CA ARG A 66 -31.81 -16.62 -23.36
C ARG A 66 -32.61 -16.98 -22.11
N ILE A 67 -32.16 -16.60 -20.91
CA ILE A 67 -32.86 -16.89 -19.63
C ILE A 67 -33.95 -15.85 -19.32
N LEU A 68 -33.89 -14.65 -19.93
CA LEU A 68 -34.83 -13.56 -19.64
C LEU A 68 -36.20 -13.71 -20.33
N GLU A 69 -36.30 -14.53 -21.38
CA GLU A 69 -37.54 -14.68 -22.18
C GLU A 69 -38.50 -15.75 -21.61
N SER A 70 -38.13 -16.40 -20.51
CA SER A 70 -38.90 -17.52 -19.92
C SER A 70 -39.62 -17.18 -18.61
N VAL A 71 -39.76 -15.89 -18.25
CA VAL A 71 -40.54 -15.43 -17.08
C VAL A 71 -41.83 -14.74 -17.52
#